data_AF-A0A1N7DE07-F1
#
_entry.id   AF-A0A1N7DE07-F1
#
_cell.length_a   1.000
_cell.length_b   1.000
_cell.length_c   1.000
_cell.angle_alpha   90.00
_cell.angle_beta   90.00
_cell.angle_gamma   90.00
#
_symmetry.space_group_name_H-M   'P 1'
#
loop_
_entity.id
_entity.type
_entity.pdbx_description
1 polymer ?
#
loop_
_entity_poly.entity_id
_entity_poly.type
_entity_poly.pdbx_seq_one_letter_code
_entity_poly.pdbx_strand_id
1 'polypeptide(L)'
;PLCLHGIAEADELYLLESEKGSRHLTRPARRRGGHARQRGISSEQVCILVARDRTGQPLDFVTGKGALTKVQLHACLPPVIDKDVLLVTDGHAAYRAFAREAGISHRAVNLRAGIRVQGAAHVQNVNAYHSRLRGWLRPFHGVATRYLPNYLAWRWILDAGRIRSPETLLKATLGEFPHLTVT
;
A
#
# COMPACT_ATOMS: atom_id res chain seq x y z
N PRO A 1 -9.34 -4.17 -15.48
CA PRO A 1 -8.81 -5.36 -14.76
C PRO A 1 -7.87 -4.93 -13.61
N LEU A 2 -8.20 -5.29 -12.36
CA LEU A 2 -7.40 -5.02 -11.16
C LEU A 2 -6.69 -6.30 -10.67
N CYS A 3 -6.35 -7.22 -11.59
CA CYS A 3 -5.68 -8.47 -11.25
C CYS A 3 -4.18 -8.35 -11.54
N LEU A 4 -3.34 -8.75 -10.58
CA LEU A 4 -1.89 -8.80 -10.73
C LEU A 4 -1.48 -10.14 -11.34
N HIS A 5 -0.66 -10.09 -12.38
CA HIS A 5 -0.29 -11.26 -13.16
C HIS A 5 1.23 -11.33 -13.44
N GLY A 6 1.71 -12.50 -13.87
CA GLY A 6 3.12 -12.74 -14.19
C GLY A 6 4.01 -12.60 -12.96
N ILE A 7 4.73 -11.48 -12.81
CA ILE A 7 5.56 -11.18 -11.64
C ILE A 7 4.94 -10.01 -10.88
N ALA A 8 4.48 -10.27 -9.67
CA ALA A 8 3.92 -9.27 -8.78
C ALA A 8 4.85 -9.03 -7.59
N GLU A 9 5.19 -7.78 -7.32
CA GLU A 9 5.91 -7.36 -6.13
C GLU A 9 4.92 -6.95 -5.04
N ALA A 10 5.15 -7.33 -3.79
CA ALA A 10 4.41 -6.80 -2.65
C ALA A 10 5.34 -6.46 -1.48
N ASP A 11 5.03 -5.34 -0.82
CA ASP A 11 5.76 -4.81 0.32
C ASP A 11 4.84 -3.87 1.11
N GLU A 12 5.22 -3.54 2.34
CA GLU A 12 4.42 -2.63 3.18
C GLU A 12 5.02 -1.24 3.30
N LEU A 13 4.13 -0.26 3.36
CA LEU A 13 4.42 1.09 3.79
C LEU A 13 3.75 1.34 5.14
N TYR A 14 4.54 1.75 6.12
CA TYR A 14 4.03 2.14 7.44
C TYR A 14 3.95 3.65 7.57
N LEU A 15 2.80 4.14 8.01
CA LEU A 15 2.59 5.53 8.40
C LEU A 15 2.32 5.59 9.89
N LEU A 16 2.81 6.64 10.54
CA LEU A 16 2.45 6.95 11.91
C LEU A 16 0.94 7.21 12.03
N GLU A 17 0.28 6.53 12.96
CA GLU A 17 -1.14 6.75 13.23
C GLU A 17 -1.39 8.23 13.56
N SER A 18 -2.48 8.79 13.04
CA SER A 18 -2.78 10.20 13.22
C SER A 18 -4.29 10.44 13.27
N GLU A 19 -4.73 10.94 14.43
CA GLU A 19 -6.11 11.37 14.70
C GLU A 19 -6.35 12.83 14.28
N LYS A 20 -5.59 13.33 13.29
CA LYS A 20 -5.71 14.71 12.78
C LYS A 20 -7.17 15.02 12.43
N GLY A 21 -7.65 16.17 12.93
CA GLY A 21 -9.03 16.62 12.73
C GLY A 21 -10.06 15.85 13.55
N SER A 22 -9.67 15.03 14.53
CA SER A 22 -10.60 14.53 15.56
C SER A 22 -10.80 15.59 16.65
N ARG A 23 -12.03 15.72 17.15
CA ARG A 23 -12.35 16.54 18.34
C ARG A 23 -12.12 15.80 19.65
N HIS A 24 -12.09 14.47 19.59
CA HIS A 24 -11.87 13.59 20.73
C HIS A 24 -10.65 12.70 20.41
N LEU A 25 -9.51 13.01 20.99
CA LEU A 25 -8.28 12.25 20.81
C LEU A 25 -8.23 11.13 21.86
N THR A 26 -7.87 9.92 21.44
CA THR A 26 -7.66 8.78 22.37
C THR A 26 -6.28 8.78 23.02
N ARG A 27 -5.44 9.76 22.64
CA ARG A 27 -4.07 9.93 23.10
C ARG A 27 -3.66 11.41 23.04
N PRO A 28 -2.50 11.79 23.62
CA PRO A 28 -2.00 13.16 23.49
C PRO A 28 -1.76 13.58 22.04
N ALA A 29 -2.02 14.85 21.74
CA ALA A 29 -1.76 15.43 20.43
C ALA A 29 -0.27 15.30 20.04
N ARG A 30 -0.01 14.89 18.80
CA ARG A 30 1.36 14.80 18.27
C ARG A 30 1.87 16.17 17.84
N ARG A 31 3.17 16.40 18.05
CA ARG A 31 3.90 17.54 17.48
C ARG A 31 4.36 17.23 16.05
N ARG A 32 4.61 18.28 15.26
CA ARG A 32 5.15 18.16 13.90
C ARG A 32 6.47 17.39 13.92
N GLY A 33 6.65 16.46 12.97
CA GLY A 33 7.86 15.63 12.89
C GLY A 33 7.97 14.56 13.98
N GLY A 34 6.88 14.25 14.69
CA GLY A 34 6.88 13.21 15.71
C GLY A 34 7.30 11.83 15.16
N HIS A 35 7.92 11.03 16.02
CA HIS A 35 8.33 9.65 15.78
C HIS A 35 7.49 8.68 16.62
N ALA A 36 7.54 7.39 16.28
CA ALA A 36 6.97 6.34 17.14
C ALA A 36 7.75 6.28 18.47
N ARG A 37 7.08 6.01 19.59
CA ARG A 37 7.79 5.86 20.89
C ARG A 37 8.55 4.55 20.96
N GLN A 38 7.99 3.50 20.37
CA GLN A 38 8.58 2.17 20.32
C GLN A 38 9.52 2.04 19.11
N ARG A 39 10.64 1.32 19.29
CA ARG A 39 11.50 0.92 18.18
C ARG A 39 10.80 -0.16 17.35
N GLY A 40 10.95 -0.10 16.03
CA GLY A 40 10.33 -1.05 15.11
C GLY A 40 8.85 -0.77 14.84
N ILE A 41 8.18 -1.74 14.22
CA ILE A 41 6.75 -1.67 13.89
C ILE A 41 5.94 -2.00 15.15
N SER A 42 4.98 -1.15 15.50
CA SER A 42 4.08 -1.33 16.64
C SER A 42 2.66 -0.86 16.31
N SER A 43 1.78 -0.85 17.31
CA SER A 43 0.43 -0.31 17.17
C SER A 43 0.38 1.20 16.92
N GLU A 44 1.52 1.90 16.95
CA GLU A 44 1.60 3.32 16.60
C GLU A 44 1.67 3.59 15.10
N GLN A 45 1.84 2.55 14.29
CA GLN A 45 1.89 2.61 12.84
C GLN A 45 0.67 1.94 12.22
N VAL A 46 0.12 2.56 11.19
CA VAL A 46 -0.86 1.98 10.28
C VAL A 46 -0.10 1.40 9.08
N CYS A 47 -0.39 0.15 8.77
CA CYS A 47 0.18 -0.60 7.67
C CYS A 47 -0.64 -0.39 6.39
N ILE A 48 0.05 -0.07 5.31
CA ILE A 48 -0.47 -0.04 3.94
C ILE A 48 0.26 -1.15 3.18
N LEU A 49 -0.45 -2.21 2.85
CA LEU A 49 0.05 -3.23 1.93
C LEU A 49 -0.02 -2.66 0.52
N VAL A 50 1.08 -2.70 -0.22
CA VAL A 50 1.09 -2.34 -1.64
C VAL A 50 1.51 -3.57 -2.44
N ALA A 51 0.77 -3.87 -3.51
CA ALA A 51 1.13 -4.89 -4.48
C ALA A 51 1.10 -4.31 -5.89
N ARG A 52 2.05 -4.70 -6.74
CA ARG A 52 2.19 -4.16 -8.10
C ARG A 52 2.88 -5.16 -9.01
N ASP A 53 2.32 -5.37 -10.18
CA ASP A 53 2.92 -6.21 -11.21
C ASP A 53 3.90 -5.40 -12.11
N ARG A 54 4.39 -6.05 -13.16
CA ARG A 54 5.24 -5.37 -14.16
C ARG A 54 4.47 -4.43 -15.09
N THR A 55 3.15 -4.55 -15.21
CA THR A 55 2.31 -3.71 -16.09
C THR A 55 2.00 -2.35 -15.48
N GLY A 56 2.11 -2.22 -14.16
CA GLY A 56 2.48 -0.96 -13.54
C GLY A 56 1.36 -0.19 -12.85
N GLN A 57 0.20 -0.79 -12.59
CA GLN A 57 -0.74 -0.19 -11.64
C GLN A 57 -0.57 -0.80 -10.24
N PRO A 58 -0.34 0.03 -9.22
CA PRO A 58 -0.29 -0.45 -7.85
C PRO A 58 -1.71 -0.67 -7.32
N LEU A 59 -1.86 -1.69 -6.50
CA LEU A 59 -2.99 -1.90 -5.61
C LEU A 59 -2.51 -1.63 -4.19
N ASP A 60 -3.34 -0.97 -3.39
CA ASP A 60 -3.01 -0.69 -2.00
C ASP A 60 -4.19 -0.97 -1.06
N PHE A 61 -3.84 -1.44 0.15
CA PHE A 61 -4.78 -1.89 1.15
C PHE A 61 -4.35 -1.39 2.53
N VAL A 62 -5.26 -0.76 3.26
CA VAL A 62 -5.04 -0.41 4.66
C VAL A 62 -5.35 -1.63 5.52
N THR A 63 -4.32 -2.28 6.07
CA THR A 63 -4.50 -3.55 6.79
C THR A 63 -4.74 -3.36 8.29
N GLY A 64 -4.56 -2.15 8.81
CA GLY A 64 -4.78 -1.80 10.20
C GLY A 64 -3.49 -1.35 10.89
N LYS A 65 -3.45 -1.42 12.22
CA LYS A 65 -2.28 -1.03 13.02
C LYS A 65 -1.36 -2.21 13.27
N GLY A 66 -0.07 -1.96 13.43
CA GLY A 66 0.92 -3.00 13.73
C GLY A 66 1.44 -3.72 12.50
N ALA A 67 2.27 -4.74 12.76
CA ALA A 67 2.92 -5.52 11.72
C ALA A 67 1.92 -6.31 10.88
N LEU A 68 2.22 -6.46 9.58
CA LEU A 68 1.40 -7.24 8.68
C LEU A 68 1.34 -8.72 9.11
N THR A 69 0.14 -9.27 9.09
CA THR A 69 -0.15 -10.67 9.44
C THR A 69 -0.57 -11.44 8.20
N LYS A 70 -0.42 -12.76 8.24
CA LYS A 70 -0.91 -13.63 7.15
C LYS A 70 -2.43 -13.54 6.95
N VAL A 71 -3.20 -13.30 8.02
CA VAL A 71 -4.66 -13.16 7.96
C VAL A 71 -5.04 -11.93 7.15
N GLN A 72 -4.34 -10.81 7.35
CA GLN A 72 -4.53 -9.60 6.53
C GLN A 72 -4.15 -9.86 5.06
N LEU A 73 -3.07 -10.60 4.79
CA LEU A 73 -2.71 -10.98 3.42
C LEU A 73 -3.81 -11.81 2.74
N HIS A 74 -4.39 -12.80 3.44
CA HIS A 74 -5.51 -13.59 2.94
C HIS A 74 -6.79 -12.77 2.70
N ALA A 75 -7.00 -11.69 3.46
CA ALA A 75 -8.13 -10.80 3.23
C ALA A 75 -7.93 -9.89 2.01
N CYS A 76 -6.69 -9.49 1.71
CA CYS A 76 -6.40 -8.48 0.69
C CYS A 76 -6.04 -9.05 -0.68
N LEU A 77 -5.17 -10.06 -0.74
CA LEU A 77 -4.51 -10.45 -1.99
C LEU A 77 -5.28 -11.46 -2.87
N PRO A 78 -5.96 -12.49 -2.34
CA PRO A 78 -6.62 -13.49 -3.19
C PRO A 78 -7.58 -12.95 -4.26
N PRO A 79 -8.38 -11.89 -4.01
CA PRO A 79 -9.29 -11.35 -5.02
C PRO A 79 -8.60 -10.62 -6.18
N VAL A 80 -7.30 -10.30 -6.05
CA VAL A 80 -6.59 -9.39 -6.95
C VAL A 80 -5.28 -9.98 -7.48
N ILE A 81 -5.02 -11.26 -7.24
CA ILE A 81 -3.82 -11.95 -7.67
C ILE A 81 -4.20 -13.18 -8.48
N ASP A 82 -3.53 -13.37 -9.61
CA ASP A 82 -3.68 -14.58 -10.41
C ASP A 82 -3.01 -15.80 -9.76
N LYS A 83 -3.55 -16.99 -9.98
CA LYS A 83 -3.06 -18.21 -9.29
C LYS A 83 -1.64 -18.60 -9.71
N ASP A 84 -1.30 -18.33 -10.95
CA ASP A 84 -0.03 -18.58 -11.62
C ASP A 84 0.96 -17.41 -11.49
N VAL A 85 0.65 -16.41 -10.64
CA VAL A 85 1.60 -15.34 -10.35
C VAL A 85 2.85 -15.86 -9.63
N LEU A 86 3.98 -15.25 -9.91
CA LEU A 86 5.14 -15.24 -9.03
C LEU A 86 5.08 -14.00 -8.12
N LEU A 87 4.76 -14.22 -6.84
CA LEU A 87 4.79 -13.18 -5.81
C LEU A 87 6.23 -12.98 -5.31
N VAL A 88 6.75 -11.77 -5.44
CA VAL A 88 8.09 -11.36 -4.99
C VAL A 88 7.95 -10.37 -3.84
N THR A 89 8.49 -10.71 -2.67
CA THR A 89 8.36 -9.88 -1.47
C THR A 89 9.71 -9.68 -0.79
N ASP A 90 9.72 -8.84 0.24
CA ASP A 90 10.83 -8.82 1.17
C ASP A 90 10.87 -10.13 2.02
N GLY A 91 11.79 -10.17 2.99
CA GLY A 91 11.98 -11.32 3.86
C GLY A 91 10.90 -11.53 4.94
N HIS A 92 9.78 -10.78 4.94
CA HIS A 92 8.77 -10.88 5.99
C HIS A 92 8.05 -12.25 5.98
N ALA A 93 8.00 -12.90 7.14
CA ALA A 93 7.52 -14.29 7.26
C ALA A 93 6.04 -14.47 6.90
N ALA A 94 5.22 -13.41 7.04
CA ALA A 94 3.80 -13.45 6.70
C ALA A 94 3.56 -13.80 5.23
N TYR A 95 4.37 -13.27 4.30
CA TYR A 95 4.24 -13.57 2.87
C TYR A 95 4.50 -15.03 2.55
N ARG A 96 5.54 -15.62 3.15
CA ARG A 96 5.85 -17.04 2.96
C ARG A 96 4.72 -17.93 3.45
N ALA A 97 4.16 -17.63 4.62
CA ALA A 97 3.03 -18.37 5.17
C ALA A 97 1.79 -18.26 4.29
N PHE A 98 1.43 -17.03 3.88
CA PHE A 98 0.33 -16.75 2.96
C PHE A 98 0.49 -17.50 1.64
N ALA A 99 1.64 -17.37 0.96
CA ALA A 99 1.83 -17.96 -0.36
C ALA A 99 1.76 -19.49 -0.32
N ARG A 100 2.31 -20.11 0.72
CA ARG A 100 2.19 -21.56 0.94
C ARG A 100 0.74 -21.99 1.13
N GLU A 101 -0.04 -21.25 1.91
CA GLU A 101 -1.45 -21.56 2.20
C GLU A 101 -2.36 -21.27 0.99
N ALA A 102 -2.05 -20.24 0.19
CA ALA A 102 -2.77 -19.88 -1.01
C ALA A 102 -2.37 -20.71 -2.26
N GLY A 103 -1.29 -21.49 -2.18
CA GLY A 103 -0.76 -22.27 -3.31
C GLY A 103 -0.13 -21.41 -4.41
N ILE A 104 0.41 -20.24 -4.06
CA ILE A 104 0.99 -19.26 -5.00
C ILE A 104 2.52 -19.38 -5.01
N SER A 105 3.14 -19.26 -6.18
CA SER A 105 4.60 -19.23 -6.31
C SER A 105 5.17 -18.00 -5.60
N HIS A 106 6.17 -18.19 -4.74
CA HIS A 106 6.75 -17.12 -3.93
C HIS A 106 8.26 -17.09 -3.96
N ARG A 107 8.82 -15.89 -4.04
CA ARG A 107 10.25 -15.64 -3.89
C ARG A 107 10.51 -14.43 -3.00
N ALA A 108 11.14 -14.65 -1.86
CA ALA A 108 11.60 -13.57 -0.99
C ALA A 108 12.99 -13.08 -1.44
N VAL A 109 13.18 -11.76 -1.55
CA VAL A 109 14.52 -11.18 -1.70
C VAL A 109 15.13 -10.86 -0.33
N ASN A 110 16.38 -11.26 -0.13
CA ASN A 110 17.05 -11.08 1.15
C ASN A 110 17.65 -9.67 1.26
N LEU A 111 16.80 -8.71 1.64
CA LEU A 111 17.22 -7.33 1.88
C LEU A 111 18.27 -7.21 3.00
N ARG A 112 18.22 -8.09 4.01
CA ARG A 112 19.17 -8.07 5.15
C ARG A 112 20.58 -8.47 4.75
N ALA A 113 20.72 -9.33 3.74
CA ALA A 113 22.02 -9.68 3.16
C ALA A 113 22.48 -8.69 2.06
N GLY A 114 21.77 -7.57 1.88
CA GLY A 114 22.06 -6.60 0.80
C GLY A 114 21.64 -7.07 -0.60
N ILE A 115 21.02 -8.25 -0.72
CA ILE A 115 20.60 -8.83 -2.00
C ILE A 115 19.22 -8.28 -2.36
N ARG A 116 19.19 -7.24 -3.19
CA ARG A 116 17.95 -6.57 -3.65
C ARG A 116 17.43 -7.08 -4.98
N VAL A 117 18.25 -7.82 -5.73
CA VAL A 117 17.95 -8.35 -7.05
C VAL A 117 18.51 -9.77 -7.14
N GLN A 118 17.69 -10.72 -7.58
CA GLN A 118 18.12 -12.04 -7.99
C GLN A 118 17.45 -12.39 -9.33
N GLY A 119 18.14 -12.11 -10.44
CA GLY A 119 17.53 -12.18 -11.76
C GLY A 119 16.31 -11.26 -11.86
N ALA A 120 15.18 -11.79 -12.33
CA ALA A 120 13.92 -11.04 -12.45
C ALA A 120 13.18 -10.81 -11.12
N ALA A 121 13.64 -11.39 -10.01
CA ALA A 121 13.04 -11.23 -8.68
C ALA A 121 13.69 -10.05 -7.93
N HIS A 122 12.90 -8.98 -7.76
CA HIS A 122 13.25 -7.80 -6.97
C HIS A 122 11.99 -7.11 -6.45
N VAL A 123 12.14 -6.21 -5.49
CA VAL A 123 11.05 -5.38 -4.91
C VAL A 123 11.21 -3.89 -5.24
N GLN A 124 11.95 -3.57 -6.30
CA GLN A 124 12.29 -2.19 -6.65
C GLN A 124 11.09 -1.38 -7.16
N ASN A 125 10.12 -2.01 -7.83
CA ASN A 125 8.96 -1.28 -8.36
C ASN A 125 8.03 -0.84 -7.23
N VAL A 126 7.75 -1.74 -6.28
CA VAL A 126 6.94 -1.40 -5.09
C VAL A 126 7.66 -0.37 -4.23
N ASN A 127 8.99 -0.47 -4.06
CA ASN A 127 9.77 0.53 -3.34
C ASN A 127 9.81 1.90 -4.03
N ALA A 128 9.90 1.92 -5.37
CA ALA A 128 9.78 3.15 -6.14
C ALA A 128 8.40 3.79 -5.95
N TYR A 129 7.33 2.99 -5.93
CA TYR A 129 5.99 3.48 -5.61
C TYR A 129 5.89 4.01 -4.17
N HIS A 130 6.44 3.31 -3.18
CA HIS A 130 6.50 3.79 -1.79
C HIS A 130 7.16 5.18 -1.69
N SER A 131 8.24 5.40 -2.44
CA SER A 131 8.90 6.71 -2.51
C SER A 131 7.96 7.79 -3.06
N ARG A 132 7.29 7.53 -4.19
CA ARG A 132 6.33 8.46 -4.80
C ARG A 132 5.13 8.73 -3.89
N LEU A 133 4.58 7.69 -3.25
CA LEU A 133 3.46 7.80 -2.32
C LEU A 133 3.85 8.66 -1.11
N ARG A 134 5.03 8.44 -0.50
CA ARG A 134 5.54 9.31 0.58
C ARG A 134 5.73 10.76 0.12
N GLY A 135 6.28 10.98 -1.07
CA GLY A 135 6.41 12.30 -1.67
C GLY A 135 5.07 13.01 -1.83
N TRP A 136 4.07 12.30 -2.34
CA TRP A 136 2.70 12.80 -2.51
C TRP A 136 2.00 13.07 -1.18
N LEU A 137 2.29 12.28 -0.13
CA LEU A 137 1.72 12.49 1.21
C LEU A 137 2.36 13.66 1.99
N ARG A 138 3.56 14.09 1.60
CA ARG A 138 4.36 15.10 2.32
C ARG A 138 3.65 16.46 2.47
N PRO A 139 2.97 17.02 1.44
CA PRO A 139 2.30 18.32 1.54
C PRO A 139 1.15 18.34 2.55
N PHE A 140 0.55 17.19 2.89
CA PHE A 140 -0.54 17.13 3.86
C PHE A 140 -0.07 17.36 5.31
N HIS A 141 1.24 17.36 5.57
CA HIS A 141 1.83 17.58 6.90
C HIS A 141 1.20 16.70 7.98
N GLY A 142 1.16 15.40 7.69
CA GLY A 142 0.45 14.40 8.48
C GLY A 142 -0.98 14.20 7.96
N VAL A 143 -1.28 12.97 7.56
CA VAL A 143 -2.63 12.58 7.12
C VAL A 143 -3.48 12.19 8.32
N ALA A 144 -4.80 12.29 8.20
CA ALA A 144 -5.72 11.68 9.14
C ALA A 144 -5.91 10.21 8.76
N THR A 145 -5.41 9.27 9.56
CA THR A 145 -5.37 7.85 9.17
C THR A 145 -6.75 7.22 9.03
N ARG A 146 -7.78 7.80 9.66
CA ARG A 146 -9.19 7.40 9.45
C ARG A 146 -9.67 7.57 8.01
N TYR A 147 -9.05 8.46 7.24
CA TYR A 147 -9.38 8.69 5.82
C TYR A 147 -8.31 8.16 4.88
N LEU A 148 -7.39 7.32 5.37
CA LEU A 148 -6.29 6.78 4.56
C LEU A 148 -6.77 6.11 3.25
N PRO A 149 -7.88 5.34 3.23
CA PRO A 149 -8.44 4.83 1.98
C PRO A 149 -8.75 5.94 0.95
N ASN A 150 -9.24 7.10 1.38
CA ASN A 150 -9.54 8.22 0.48
C ASN A 150 -8.27 8.83 -0.11
N TYR A 151 -7.22 9.00 0.71
CA TYR A 151 -5.93 9.49 0.22
C TYR A 151 -5.35 8.52 -0.83
N LEU A 152 -5.41 7.22 -0.56
CA LEU A 152 -4.90 6.21 -1.48
C LEU A 152 -5.70 6.16 -2.78
N ALA A 153 -7.04 6.23 -2.71
CA ALA A 153 -7.89 6.34 -3.89
C ALA A 153 -7.55 7.58 -4.74
N TRP A 154 -7.32 8.74 -4.12
CA TRP A 154 -6.87 9.94 -4.84
C TRP A 154 -5.52 9.71 -5.51
N ARG A 155 -4.57 9.08 -4.82
CA ARG A 155 -3.28 8.77 -5.41
C ARG A 155 -3.42 7.85 -6.62
N TRP A 156 -4.22 6.79 -6.52
CA TRP A 156 -4.44 5.82 -7.60
C TRP A 156 -5.04 6.48 -8.85
N ILE A 157 -6.00 7.39 -8.65
CA ILE A 157 -6.61 8.15 -9.73
C ILE A 157 -5.60 9.09 -10.40
N LEU A 158 -4.82 9.83 -9.61
CA LEU A 158 -3.85 10.80 -10.10
C LEU A 158 -2.64 10.13 -10.78
N ASP A 159 -2.13 9.02 -10.23
CA ASP A 159 -0.99 8.28 -10.78
C ASP A 159 -1.29 7.71 -12.18
N ALA A 160 -2.55 7.37 -12.44
CA ALA A 160 -2.98 6.85 -13.73
C ALA A 160 -3.40 7.92 -14.74
N GLY A 161 -3.27 9.21 -14.42
CA GLY A 161 -3.70 10.31 -15.30
C GLY A 161 -5.19 10.26 -15.65
N ARG A 162 -6.00 9.58 -14.83
CA ARG A 162 -7.45 9.38 -15.05
C ARG A 162 -8.24 10.68 -14.88
N ILE A 163 -7.70 11.61 -14.12
CA ILE A 163 -8.29 12.92 -13.90
C ILE A 163 -7.37 13.99 -14.45
N ARG A 164 -7.88 14.75 -15.40
CA ARG A 164 -7.15 15.76 -16.16
C ARG A 164 -7.47 17.19 -15.73
N SER A 165 -8.45 17.38 -14.84
CA SER A 165 -8.84 18.69 -14.33
C SER A 165 -9.35 18.64 -12.88
N PRO A 166 -9.24 19.75 -12.11
CA PRO A 166 -9.77 19.84 -10.75
C PRO A 166 -11.27 19.57 -10.64
N GLU A 167 -12.06 19.98 -11.63
CA GLU A 167 -13.52 19.79 -11.65
C GLU A 167 -13.86 18.30 -11.75
N THR A 168 -13.11 17.56 -12.57
CA THR A 168 -13.28 16.11 -12.71
C THR A 168 -12.88 15.39 -11.42
N LEU A 169 -11.84 15.89 -10.71
CA LEU A 169 -11.47 15.38 -9.38
C LEU A 169 -12.62 15.57 -8.40
N LEU A 170 -13.17 16.79 -8.32
CA LEU A 170 -14.26 17.11 -7.41
C LEU A 170 -15.48 16.22 -7.68
N LYS A 171 -15.89 16.09 -8.94
CA LYS A 171 -16.98 15.19 -9.36
C LYS A 171 -16.73 13.74 -8.92
N ALA A 172 -15.54 13.21 -9.18
CA ALA A 172 -15.18 11.85 -8.78
C ALA A 172 -15.24 11.66 -7.25
N THR A 173 -14.85 12.69 -6.47
CA THR A 173 -14.97 12.62 -4.99
C THR A 173 -16.41 12.66 -4.49
N LEU A 174 -17.33 13.20 -5.28
CA LEU A 174 -18.77 13.21 -5.01
C LEU A 174 -19.48 11.95 -5.54
N GLY A 175 -18.74 11.01 -6.14
CA GLY A 175 -19.29 9.80 -6.75
C GLY A 175 -19.72 9.96 -8.21
N GLU A 176 -19.50 11.14 -8.81
CA GLU A 176 -19.75 11.39 -10.22
C GLU A 176 -18.50 11.05 -11.04
N PHE A 177 -18.54 9.93 -11.77
CA PHE A 177 -17.43 9.48 -12.60
C PHE A 177 -17.75 9.66 -14.09
N PRO A 178 -17.51 10.84 -14.69
CA PRO A 178 -17.99 11.18 -16.04
C PRO A 178 -17.40 10.34 -17.19
N HIS A 179 -16.48 9.42 -16.91
CA HIS A 179 -15.79 8.57 -17.90
C HIS A 179 -15.63 7.11 -17.45
N LEU A 180 -16.24 6.69 -16.32
CA LEU A 180 -16.26 5.28 -15.88
C LEU A 180 -17.60 4.58 -16.16
N THR A 181 -18.58 5.30 -16.73
CA THR A 181 -19.91 4.78 -17.11
C THR A 181 -19.99 4.23 -18.52
N VAL A 182 -18.91 4.22 -19.29
CA VAL A 182 -18.90 3.62 -20.63
C VAL A 182 -18.15 2.30 -20.57
N THR A 183 -18.88 1.22 -20.29
CA THR A 183 -18.57 -0.13 -20.77
C THR A 183 -19.86 -0.75 -21.29
#